data_AF-A0A1Q5UF73-F1
#
_entry.id   AF-A0A1Q5UF73-F1
#
_cell.length_a   1.000
_cell.length_b   1.000
_cell.length_c   1.000
_cell.angle_alpha   90.00
_cell.angle_beta   90.00
_cell.angle_gamma   90.00
#
_symmetry.space_group_name_H-M   'P 1'
#
loop_
_entity.id
_entity.type
_entity.pdbx_description
1 polymer ?
#
loop_
_entity_poly.entity_id
_entity_poly.type
_entity_poly.pdbx_seq_one_letter_code
_entity_poly.pdbx_strand_id
1 'polypeptide(L)'
;MLWARETNRLNRNFVLKNGVNWLEDNDLGGDYYDGSVPIVNEQIYKAGVRLATWLNALAAQRSSMRKLVKQGGKVRGCFEL
;
A
#
# COMPACT_ATOMS: atom_id res chain seq x y z
N MET A 1 7.20 7.23 3.58
CA MET A 1 6.21 7.58 4.64
C MET A 1 4.99 8.37 4.13
N LEU A 2 4.57 8.25 2.86
CA LEU A 2 3.40 9.00 2.34
C LEU A 2 2.07 8.34 2.74
N TRP A 3 1.97 7.02 2.60
CA TRP A 3 0.74 6.26 2.85
C TRP A 3 0.30 6.36 4.32
N ALA A 4 1.23 6.21 5.27
CA ALA A 4 0.94 6.35 6.69
C ALA A 4 0.43 7.76 7.05
N ARG A 5 1.01 8.82 6.49
CA ARG A 5 0.56 10.21 6.73
C ARG A 5 -0.83 10.47 6.18
N GLU A 6 -1.16 9.89 5.02
CA GLU A 6 -2.51 9.98 4.45
C GLU A 6 -3.54 9.30 5.34
N THR A 7 -3.31 8.05 5.75
CA THR A 7 -4.26 7.30 6.58
C THR A 7 -4.38 7.90 7.99
N ASN A 8 -3.29 8.32 8.62
CA ASN A 8 -3.35 8.95 9.95
C ASN A 8 -4.18 10.25 9.97
N ARG A 9 -4.30 10.95 8.83
CA ARG A 9 -5.17 12.13 8.74
C ARG A 9 -6.65 11.78 8.92
N LEU A 10 -7.06 10.57 8.54
CA LEU A 10 -8.44 10.09 8.73
C LEU A 10 -8.80 9.92 10.20
N ASN A 11 -7.82 9.62 11.07
CA ASN A 11 -8.07 9.52 12.51
C ASN A 11 -8.60 10.84 13.07
N ARG A 12 -8.00 11.96 12.67
CA ARG A 12 -8.45 13.29 13.10
C ARG A 12 -9.74 13.72 12.39
N ASN A 13 -9.83 13.46 11.09
CA ASN A 13 -10.91 14.03 10.28
C ASN A 13 -12.23 13.25 10.38
N PHE A 14 -12.17 11.97 10.72
CA PHE A 14 -13.34 11.11 10.79
C PHE A 14 -13.42 10.37 12.13
N VAL A 15 -12.45 9.52 12.46
CA VAL A 15 -12.55 8.57 13.59
C VAL A 15 -12.78 9.28 14.92
N LEU A 16 -11.97 10.29 15.24
CA LEU A 16 -12.02 11.02 16.51
C LEU A 16 -12.69 12.39 16.37
N LYS A 17 -13.44 12.62 15.27
CA LYS A 17 -14.02 13.93 14.95
C LYS A 17 -14.93 14.45 16.08
N ASN A 18 -15.69 13.56 16.70
CA ASN A 18 -16.66 13.89 17.75
C ASN A 18 -16.06 13.84 19.18
N GLY A 19 -14.78 13.48 19.31
CA GLY A 19 -14.12 13.28 20.60
C GLY A 19 -14.38 11.89 21.22
N VAL A 20 -13.52 11.50 22.17
CA VAL A 20 -13.54 10.16 22.77
C VAL A 20 -14.80 9.93 23.62
N ASN A 21 -15.15 10.89 24.49
CA ASN A 21 -16.34 10.76 25.34
C ASN A 21 -17.62 10.52 24.52
N TRP A 22 -17.78 11.22 23.39
CA TRP A 22 -18.93 10.99 22.50
C TRP A 22 -18.92 9.57 21.93
N LEU A 23 -17.77 9.03 21.52
CA LEU A 23 -17.66 7.68 20.98
C LEU A 23 -17.99 6.60 22.01
N GLU A 24 -17.65 6.83 23.28
CA GLU A 24 -17.91 5.89 24.38
C GLU A 24 -19.38 5.91 24.82
N ASP A 25 -20.02 7.09 24.74
CA ASP A 25 -21.40 7.29 25.21
C ASP A 25 -22.47 7.06 24.12
N ASN A 26 -22.09 6.86 22.85
CA ASN A 26 -23.04 6.75 21.73
C ASN A 26 -22.92 5.42 20.98
N ASP A 27 -24.05 4.95 20.44
CA ASP A 27 -24.07 3.81 19.54
C ASP A 27 -23.43 4.18 18.19
N LEU A 28 -22.38 3.43 17.82
CA LEU A 28 -21.62 3.65 16.59
C LEU A 28 -22.21 2.91 15.38
N GLY A 29 -23.24 2.09 15.58
CA GLY A 29 -23.89 1.29 14.53
C GLY A 29 -24.80 2.08 13.57
N GLY A 30 -25.14 3.33 13.90
CA GLY A 30 -25.96 4.21 13.06
C GLY A 30 -25.14 5.06 12.10
N ASP A 31 -25.37 6.38 12.11
CA ASP A 31 -24.74 7.36 11.21
C ASP A 31 -23.20 7.28 11.19
N TYR A 32 -22.58 6.93 12.31
CA TYR A 32 -21.13 6.73 12.37
C TYR A 32 -20.68 5.56 11.48
N TYR A 33 -21.36 4.42 11.57
CA TYR A 33 -21.09 3.27 10.71
C TYR A 33 -21.32 3.62 9.23
N ASP A 34 -22.48 4.19 8.91
CA ASP A 34 -22.85 4.54 7.52
C ASP A 34 -21.85 5.52 6.88
N GLY A 35 -21.35 6.49 7.66
CA GLY A 35 -20.30 7.40 7.22
C GLY A 35 -18.91 6.75 7.10
N SER A 36 -18.63 5.72 7.90
CA SER A 36 -17.31 5.06 7.96
C SER A 36 -17.08 4.07 6.82
N VAL A 37 -18.14 3.37 6.39
CA VAL A 37 -18.09 2.34 5.34
C VAL A 37 -17.40 2.82 4.06
N PRO A 38 -17.77 3.95 3.44
CA PRO A 38 -17.12 4.40 2.20
C PRO A 38 -15.62 4.71 2.40
N ILE A 39 -15.24 5.24 3.57
CA ILE A 39 -13.85 5.58 3.89
C ILE A 39 -13.02 4.31 4.04
N VAL A 40 -13.52 3.32 4.78
CA VAL A 40 -12.83 2.03 4.98
C VAL A 40 -12.66 1.31 3.64
N ASN A 41 -13.70 1.28 2.82
CA ASN A 41 -13.64 0.68 1.48
C ASN A 41 -12.56 1.33 0.60
N GLU A 42 -12.48 2.66 0.61
CA GLU A 42 -11.44 3.39 -0.13
C GLU A 42 -10.03 3.05 0.38
N GLN A 43 -9.84 2.94 1.69
CA GLN A 43 -8.53 2.59 2.26
C GLN A 43 -8.12 1.16 1.92
N ILE A 44 -9.04 0.20 1.96
CA ILE A 44 -8.80 -1.20 1.54
C ILE A 44 -8.39 -1.22 0.07
N TYR A 45 -9.12 -0.52 -0.80
CA TYR A 45 -8.80 -0.40 -2.22
C TYR A 45 -7.38 0.17 -2.44
N LYS A 46 -7.07 1.31 -1.81
CA LYS A 46 -5.76 1.94 -1.89
C LYS A 46 -4.64 1.02 -1.41
N ALA A 47 -4.85 0.30 -0.31
CA ALA A 47 -3.86 -0.64 0.22
C ALA A 47 -3.58 -1.78 -0.77
N GLY A 48 -4.62 -2.36 -1.37
CA GLY A 48 -4.48 -3.42 -2.36
C GLY A 48 -3.69 -2.98 -3.59
N VAL A 49 -4.02 -1.81 -4.16
CA VAL A 49 -3.30 -1.25 -5.31
C VAL A 49 -1.83 -1.01 -4.97
N ARG A 50 -1.55 -0.38 -3.82
CA ARG A 50 -0.18 -0.08 -3.38
C ARG A 50 0.66 -1.33 -3.20
N LEU A 51 0.09 -2.36 -2.58
CA LEU A 51 0.75 -3.65 -2.40
C LEU A 51 1.08 -4.30 -3.75
N ALA A 52 0.10 -4.37 -4.65
CA ALA A 52 0.29 -4.96 -5.98
C ALA A 52 1.38 -4.21 -6.77
N THR A 53 1.36 -2.88 -6.77
CA THR A 53 2.40 -2.07 -7.41
C THR A 53 3.78 -2.34 -6.80
N TRP A 54 3.88 -2.43 -5.47
CA TRP A 54 5.13 -2.69 -4.79
C TRP A 54 5.70 -4.07 -5.09
N LEU A 55 4.85 -5.11 -5.09
CA LEU A 55 5.24 -6.48 -5.46
C LEU A 55 5.71 -6.54 -6.92
N ASN A 56 5.01 -5.87 -7.84
CA ASN A 56 5.41 -5.80 -9.25
C ASN A 56 6.78 -5.13 -9.42
N ALA A 57 7.05 -4.05 -8.69
CA ALA A 57 8.34 -3.37 -8.72
C ALA A 57 9.48 -4.29 -8.23
N LEU A 58 9.27 -5.02 -7.14
CA LEU A 58 10.25 -6.00 -6.64
C LEU A 58 10.50 -7.13 -7.62
N ALA A 59 9.44 -7.68 -8.23
CA ALA A 59 9.56 -8.74 -9.22
C ALA A 59 10.34 -8.28 -10.47
N ALA A 60 10.11 -7.04 -10.92
CA ALA A 60 10.84 -6.43 -12.03
C ALA A 60 12.33 -6.26 -11.69
N GLN A 61 12.64 -5.74 -10.49
CA GLN A 61 14.01 -5.59 -10.02
C GLN A 61 14.75 -6.93 -9.95
N ARG A 62 14.13 -7.96 -9.36
CA ARG A 62 14.69 -9.31 -9.29
C ARG A 62 14.93 -9.90 -10.68
N SER A 63 14.00 -9.70 -11.60
CA SER A 63 14.12 -10.17 -12.98
C SER A 63 15.26 -9.48 -13.73
N SER A 64 15.43 -8.17 -13.51
CA SER A 64 16.54 -7.38 -14.06
C SER A 64 17.90 -7.87 -13.54
N MET A 65 18.06 -7.99 -12.21
CA MET A 65 19.29 -8.51 -11.60
C MET A 65 19.66 -9.89 -12.13
N ARG A 66 18.68 -10.79 -12.27
CA ARG A 66 18.90 -12.13 -12.84
C ARG A 66 19.39 -12.10 -14.29
N LYS A 67 18.94 -11.13 -15.10
CA LYS A 67 19.43 -10.95 -16.48
C LYS A 67 20.89 -10.47 -16.48
N LEU A 68 21.25 -9.52 -15.62
CA LEU A 68 22.63 -9.00 -15.51
C LEU A 68 23.61 -10.08 -15.05
N VAL A 69 23.25 -10.90 -14.05
CA VAL A 69 24.09 -12.03 -13.61
C VAL A 69 24.30 -13.07 -14.72
N LYS A 70 23.24 -13.39 -15.49
CA LYS A 70 23.38 -14.29 -16.65
C LYS A 70 24.30 -13.73 -17.74
N GLN A 71 24.35 -12.41 -17.92
CA GLN A 71 25.21 -11.75 -18.90
C GLN A 71 26.67 -11.67 -18.43
N GLY A 72 26.92 -11.47 -17.13
CA GLY A 72 28.26 -11.51 -16.54
C GLY A 72 28.92 -12.91 -16.53
N GLY A 73 28.12 -13.97 -16.62
CA GLY A 73 28.59 -15.36 -16.71
C GLY A 73 28.88 -15.87 -18.12
N LYS A 74 28.61 -15.09 -19.18
CA LYS A 74 28.90 -15.47 -20.56
C LYS A 74 30.25 -14.90 -21.00
N VAL A 75 31.34 -15.45 -20.45
CA VAL A 75 32.66 -15.36 -21.10
C VAL A 75 32.50 -15.89 -22.53
N ARG A 76 32.88 -15.05 -23.48
CA ARG A 76 32.75 -15.30 -24.92
C ARG A 76 33.60 -16.52 -25.29
N GLY A 77 32.97 -17.67 -25.38
CA GLY A 77 33.49 -18.75 -26.21
C GLY A 77 33.43 -18.31 -27.66
N CYS A 78 34.59 -18.32 -28.31
CA CYS A 78 34.80 -18.21 -29.76
C CYS A 78 34.57 -16.81 -30.38
N PHE A 79 35.67 -16.07 -30.58
CA PHE A 79 35.84 -15.28 -31.80
C PHE A 79 37.07 -15.90 -32.48
N GLU A 80 36.81 -16.67 -33.54
CA GLU A 80 37.82 -17.10 -34.50
C GLU A 80 38.56 -15.87 -35.03
N LEU A 81 39.89 -15.89 -35.00
CA LEU A 81 40.84 -15.70 -36.10
C LEU A 81 42.26 -15.89 -35.55
#